data_AF-A0A3M8AZH2-F1
#
_entry.id   AF-A0A3M8AZH2-F1
#
_cell.length_a   1.000
_cell.length_b   1.000
_cell.length_c   1.000
_cell.angle_alpha   90.00
_cell.angle_beta   90.00
_cell.angle_gamma   90.00
#
_symmetry.space_group_name_H-M   'P 1'
#
loop_
_entity.id
_entity.type
_entity.pdbx_description
1 polymer ?
#
loop_
_entity_poly.entity_id
_entity_poly.type
_entity_poly.pdbx_seq_one_letter_code
_entity_poly.pdbx_strand_id
1 'polypeptide(L)'
;MFSIEDCQVIQSSLDNLLSLKLLHDAGYRVSDMGCWVTDYAFENMGGDIFMKATERLFGACAEEEEEDGSYDIRKFVILCPDVEELLGVFTKEWVERQLRWNKRVVCDWTGAEMIIELKKMGFIIEIHESPSYFNQFIQELIQIRKLLDRLLVYAQYLKGNRGARYAAFYCEV
;
A
#
# COMPACT_ATOMS: atom_id res chain seq x y z
N MET A 1 0.16 -33.60 -15.77
CA MET A 1 0.67 -33.04 -14.50
C MET A 1 1.22 -31.68 -14.86
N PHE A 2 0.82 -30.62 -14.16
CA PHE A 2 1.33 -29.27 -14.42
C PHE A 2 2.83 -29.20 -14.09
N SER A 3 3.58 -28.40 -14.85
CA SER A 3 4.97 -28.09 -14.49
C SER A 3 5.01 -27.16 -13.27
N ILE A 4 6.21 -26.92 -12.72
CA ILE A 4 6.38 -25.97 -11.61
C ILE A 4 6.08 -24.54 -12.10
N GLU A 5 6.51 -24.22 -13.31
CA GLU A 5 6.27 -22.95 -13.98
C GLU A 5 4.76 -22.73 -14.19
N ASP A 6 4.03 -23.76 -14.66
CA ASP A 6 2.57 -23.71 -14.79
C ASP A 6 1.89 -23.42 -13.44
N CYS A 7 2.35 -24.07 -12.37
CA CYS A 7 1.82 -23.84 -11.02
C CYS A 7 2.07 -22.40 -10.56
N GLN A 8 3.25 -21.84 -10.82
CA GLN A 8 3.59 -20.46 -10.48
C GLN A 8 2.73 -19.46 -11.25
N VAL A 9 2.51 -19.68 -12.54
CA VAL A 9 1.64 -18.85 -13.38
C VAL A 9 0.21 -18.87 -12.84
N ILE A 10 -0.34 -20.04 -12.54
CA ILE A 10 -1.69 -20.17 -11.97
C ILE A 10 -1.78 -19.45 -10.62
N GLN A 11 -0.79 -19.63 -9.75
CA GLN A 11 -0.76 -18.99 -8.43
C GLN A 11 -0.75 -17.46 -8.54
N SER A 12 0.15 -16.90 -9.35
CA SER A 12 0.24 -15.45 -9.59
C SER A 12 -1.04 -14.89 -10.22
N SER A 13 -1.68 -15.65 -11.11
CA SER A 13 -2.94 -15.26 -11.74
C SER A 13 -4.09 -15.17 -10.73
N LEU A 14 -4.18 -16.15 -9.83
CA LEU A 14 -5.18 -16.17 -8.77
C LEU A 14 -4.93 -15.06 -7.74
N ASP A 15 -3.69 -14.78 -7.43
CA ASP A 15 -3.28 -13.67 -6.56
C ASP A 15 -3.68 -12.31 -7.14
N ASN A 16 -3.38 -12.08 -8.42
CA ASN A 16 -3.79 -10.89 -9.15
C ASN A 16 -5.31 -10.74 -9.18
N LEU A 17 -6.04 -11.82 -9.44
CA LEU A 17 -7.51 -11.79 -9.46
C LEU A 17 -8.09 -11.45 -8.09
N LEU A 18 -7.53 -12.02 -7.02
CA LEU A 18 -7.97 -11.72 -5.66
C LEU A 18 -7.67 -10.27 -5.28
N SER A 19 -6.50 -9.76 -5.67
CA SER A 19 -6.12 -8.36 -5.49
C SER A 19 -7.12 -7.39 -6.14
N LEU A 20 -7.50 -7.65 -7.39
CA LEU A 20 -8.50 -6.86 -8.10
C LEU A 20 -9.89 -6.97 -7.44
N LYS A 21 -10.27 -8.16 -6.98
CA LYS A 21 -11.51 -8.35 -6.23
C LYS A 21 -11.53 -7.53 -4.94
N LEU A 22 -10.45 -7.52 -4.17
CA LEU A 22 -10.34 -6.74 -2.94
C LEU A 22 -10.51 -5.24 -3.19
N LEU A 23 -9.87 -4.71 -4.24
CA LEU A 23 -10.04 -3.32 -4.66
C LEU A 23 -11.48 -3.02 -5.09
N HIS A 24 -12.07 -3.89 -5.90
CA HIS A 24 -13.46 -3.75 -6.33
C HIS A 24 -14.44 -3.74 -5.14
N ASP A 25 -14.28 -4.68 -4.21
CA ASP A 25 -15.12 -4.80 -3.02
C ASP A 25 -14.91 -3.61 -2.06
N ALA A 26 -13.76 -2.94 -2.12
CA ALA A 26 -13.49 -1.68 -1.44
C ALA A 26 -14.04 -0.44 -2.17
N GLY A 27 -14.67 -0.60 -3.34
CA GLY A 27 -15.31 0.45 -4.11
C GLY A 27 -14.44 1.10 -5.20
N TYR A 28 -13.26 0.55 -5.47
CA TYR A 28 -12.37 1.06 -6.52
C TYR A 28 -12.71 0.45 -7.88
N ARG A 29 -12.71 1.28 -8.93
CA ARG A 29 -12.97 0.84 -10.30
C ARG A 29 -11.79 0.05 -10.85
N VAL A 30 -11.91 -1.26 -11.01
CA VAL A 30 -10.80 -2.09 -11.54
C VAL A 30 -10.84 -2.36 -13.04
N SER A 31 -11.88 -1.89 -13.74
CA SER A 31 -12.12 -2.20 -15.17
C SER A 31 -11.03 -1.71 -16.13
N ASP A 32 -10.25 -0.71 -15.72
CA ASP A 32 -9.17 -0.08 -16.49
C ASP A 32 -7.78 -0.61 -16.12
N MET A 33 -7.68 -1.52 -15.14
CA MET A 33 -6.44 -2.21 -14.78
C MET A 33 -6.13 -3.36 -15.76
N GLY A 34 -6.46 -3.20 -17.06
CA GLY A 34 -6.63 -4.24 -18.09
C GLY A 34 -5.37 -4.98 -18.56
N CYS A 35 -4.24 -4.82 -17.89
CA CYS A 35 -2.99 -5.52 -18.21
C CYS A 35 -2.89 -6.92 -17.56
N TRP A 36 -3.93 -7.42 -16.89
CA TRP A 36 -3.93 -8.79 -16.32
C TRP A 36 -4.36 -9.87 -17.32
N VAL A 37 -4.85 -9.48 -18.51
CA VAL A 37 -5.43 -10.38 -19.52
C VAL A 37 -4.47 -10.62 -20.71
N THR A 38 -3.34 -9.91 -20.78
CA THR A 38 -2.37 -10.09 -21.86
C THR A 38 -1.45 -11.27 -21.57
N ASP A 39 -1.06 -12.04 -22.58
CA ASP A 39 -0.23 -13.25 -22.43
C ASP A 39 1.14 -12.98 -21.73
N TYR A 40 1.62 -11.74 -21.75
CA TYR A 40 2.83 -11.28 -21.01
C TYR A 40 2.59 -10.97 -19.53
N ALA A 41 1.34 -10.86 -19.09
CA ALA A 41 0.97 -10.60 -17.70
C ALA A 41 1.21 -11.82 -16.79
N PHE A 42 1.37 -13.00 -17.40
CA PHE A 42 1.71 -14.24 -16.73
C PHE A 42 3.21 -14.36 -16.43
N GLU A 43 4.05 -13.60 -17.14
CA GLU A 43 5.50 -13.55 -16.91
C GLU A 43 5.90 -12.49 -15.87
N ASN A 44 5.12 -11.40 -15.75
CA ASN A 44 5.29 -10.41 -14.70
C ASN A 44 4.61 -10.87 -13.39
N MET A 45 5.42 -11.43 -12.48
CA MET A 45 5.03 -11.91 -11.15
C MET A 45 4.41 -10.82 -10.26
N GLY A 46 3.13 -10.50 -10.43
CA GLY A 46 2.28 -9.75 -9.49
C GLY A 46 2.60 -8.27 -9.22
N GLY A 47 3.83 -7.82 -9.49
CA GLY A 47 4.32 -6.46 -9.20
C GLY A 47 3.52 -5.37 -9.90
N ASP A 48 3.08 -5.60 -11.14
CA ASP A 48 2.32 -4.59 -11.90
C ASP A 48 0.94 -4.32 -11.30
N ILE A 49 0.24 -5.36 -10.83
CA ILE A 49 -1.06 -5.21 -10.17
C ILE A 49 -0.88 -4.57 -8.80
N PHE A 50 0.16 -4.94 -8.07
CA PHE A 50 0.52 -4.30 -6.81
C PHE A 50 0.81 -2.80 -6.98
N MET A 51 1.64 -2.42 -7.96
CA MET A 51 1.94 -1.01 -8.24
C MET A 51 0.66 -0.25 -8.63
N LYS A 52 -0.13 -0.76 -9.57
CA LYS A 52 -1.38 -0.10 -9.99
C LYS A 52 -2.41 0.00 -8.87
N ALA A 53 -2.48 -1.02 -8.01
CA ALA A 53 -3.33 -0.98 -6.81
C ALA A 53 -2.88 0.15 -5.88
N THR A 54 -1.57 0.26 -5.66
CA THR A 54 -0.96 1.26 -4.79
C THR A 54 -1.17 2.68 -5.34
N GLU A 55 -0.94 2.90 -6.63
CA GLU A 55 -1.27 4.16 -7.32
C GLU A 55 -2.75 4.51 -7.16
N ARG A 56 -3.64 3.52 -7.30
CA ARG A 56 -5.08 3.76 -7.17
C ARG A 56 -5.48 4.19 -5.75
N LEU A 57 -4.83 3.63 -4.75
CA LEU A 57 -5.11 3.92 -3.35
C LEU A 57 -4.52 5.27 -2.91
N PHE A 58 -3.34 5.64 -3.41
CA PHE A 58 -2.59 6.75 -2.81
C PHE A 58 -2.23 7.88 -3.79
N GLY A 59 -2.32 7.66 -5.10
CA GLY A 59 -2.08 8.65 -6.15
C GLY A 59 -0.93 8.27 -7.07
N ALA A 60 0.30 8.31 -6.58
CA ALA A 60 1.49 7.97 -7.37
C ALA A 60 2.40 7.00 -6.61
N CYS A 61 2.94 6.03 -7.34
CA CYS A 61 3.85 5.00 -6.84
C CYS A 61 4.99 4.84 -7.85
N ALA A 62 6.22 4.74 -7.35
CA ALA A 62 7.39 4.42 -8.16
C ALA A 62 8.19 3.33 -7.46
N GLU A 63 8.69 2.37 -8.22
CA GLU A 63 9.63 1.37 -7.73
C GLU A 63 11.06 1.92 -7.86
N GLU A 64 11.84 1.85 -6.79
CA GLU A 64 13.28 2.11 -6.81
C GLU A 64 14.00 0.80 -7.13
N GLU A 65 14.73 0.76 -8.24
CA GLU A 65 15.62 -0.36 -8.58
C GLU A 65 16.89 -0.25 -7.71
N GLU A 66 17.11 -1.20 -6.80
CA GLU A 66 18.39 -1.29 -6.08
C GLU A 66 19.45 -1.99 -6.95
N GLU A 67 20.60 -1.33 -7.16
CA GLU A 67 21.72 -1.84 -7.98
C GLU A 67 22.54 -2.96 -7.30
N ASP A 68 22.33 -3.24 -6.00
CA ASP A 68 23.18 -4.16 -5.23
C ASP A 68 22.54 -5.53 -5.00
N GLY A 69 22.89 -6.47 -5.87
CA GLY A 69 22.33 -7.82 -5.96
C GLY A 69 22.70 -8.80 -4.85
N SER A 70 22.19 -8.61 -3.63
CA SER A 70 22.29 -9.66 -2.59
C SER A 70 21.01 -9.97 -1.79
N TYR A 71 19.97 -9.14 -1.88
CA TYR A 71 18.69 -9.39 -1.22
C TYR A 71 17.52 -9.04 -2.13
N ASP A 72 16.52 -9.93 -2.22
CA ASP A 72 15.25 -9.69 -2.93
C ASP A 72 14.42 -8.65 -2.13
N ILE A 73 14.87 -7.41 -2.07
CA ILE A 73 14.13 -6.29 -1.48
C ILE A 73 13.62 -5.42 -2.62
N ARG A 74 12.30 -5.24 -2.66
CA ARG A 74 11.65 -4.32 -3.59
C ARG A 74 11.16 -3.10 -2.83
N LYS A 75 11.59 -1.92 -3.26
CA LYS A 75 11.28 -0.67 -2.58
C LYS A 75 10.38 0.20 -3.44
N PHE A 76 9.28 0.65 -2.85
CA PHE A 76 8.28 1.47 -3.49
C PHE A 76 8.14 2.81 -2.77
N VAL A 77 8.26 3.90 -3.52
CA VAL A 77 8.04 5.27 -3.05
C VAL A 77 6.64 5.69 -3.45
N ILE A 78 5.81 5.98 -2.46
CA ILE A 78 4.42 6.38 -2.64
C ILE A 78 4.30 7.86 -2.29
N LEU A 79 3.83 8.64 -3.24
CA LEU A 79 3.45 10.03 -3.02
C LEU A 79 1.96 10.10 -2.73
N CYS A 80 1.62 10.60 -1.54
CA CYS A 80 0.25 10.71 -1.06
C CYS A 80 0.03 12.10 -0.46
N PRO A 81 -0.56 13.05 -1.22
CA PRO A 81 -0.80 14.42 -0.75
C PRO A 81 -1.61 14.49 0.55
N ASP A 82 -2.48 13.51 0.78
CA ASP A 82 -3.27 13.39 2.00
C ASP A 82 -2.41 13.22 3.25
N VAL A 83 -1.25 12.55 3.14
CA VAL A 83 -0.29 12.42 4.24
C VAL A 83 0.31 13.78 4.58
N GLU A 84 0.67 14.57 3.57
CA GLU A 84 1.19 15.92 3.77
C GLU A 84 0.15 16.80 4.48
N GLU A 85 -1.13 16.70 4.10
CA GLU A 85 -2.22 17.41 4.79
C GLU A 85 -2.35 16.98 6.26
N LEU A 86 -2.29 15.68 6.56
CA LEU A 86 -2.37 15.16 7.92
C LEU A 86 -1.19 15.63 8.78
N LEU A 87 0.02 15.61 8.24
CA LEU A 87 1.23 16.07 8.93
C LEU A 87 1.27 17.59 9.11
N GLY A 88 0.46 18.34 8.36
CA GLY A 88 0.21 19.76 8.62
C GLY A 88 -0.67 20.02 9.84
N VAL A 89 -1.35 18.99 10.38
CA VAL A 89 -2.31 19.11 11.50
C VAL A 89 -1.88 18.31 12.73
N PHE A 90 -1.20 17.19 12.54
CA PHE A 90 -0.77 16.27 13.59
C PHE A 90 0.72 16.02 13.52
N THR A 91 1.36 15.72 14.66
CA THR A 91 2.76 15.27 14.67
C THR A 91 2.92 13.93 13.95
N LYS A 92 4.10 13.70 13.36
CA LYS A 92 4.46 12.45 12.68
C LYS A 92 4.26 11.26 13.63
N GLU A 93 4.70 11.39 14.87
CA GLU A 93 4.61 10.39 15.92
C GLU A 93 3.17 10.01 16.22
N TRP A 94 2.25 10.97 16.21
CA TRP A 94 0.83 10.70 16.44
C TRP A 94 0.21 9.94 15.27
N VAL A 95 0.48 10.34 14.02
CA VAL A 95 -0.01 9.64 12.82
C VAL A 95 0.56 8.22 12.75
N GLU A 96 1.86 8.05 13.03
CA GLU A 96 2.49 6.73 13.08
C GLU A 96 1.93 5.80 14.15
N ARG A 97 1.48 6.34 15.29
CA ARG A 97 0.79 5.54 16.31
C ARG A 97 -0.55 5.00 15.82
N GLN A 98 -1.27 5.77 15.01
CA GLN A 98 -2.52 5.29 14.39
C GLN A 98 -2.25 4.19 13.36
N LEU A 99 -1.11 4.27 12.65
CA LEU A 99 -0.68 3.31 11.64
C LEU A 99 0.10 2.10 12.19
N ARG A 100 0.24 1.98 13.52
CA ARG A 100 1.20 1.05 14.15
C ARG A 100 1.02 -0.41 13.74
N TRP A 101 -0.21 -0.86 13.53
CA TRP A 101 -0.49 -2.26 13.15
C TRP A 101 -0.12 -2.56 11.69
N ASN A 102 0.04 -1.54 10.85
CA ASN A 102 0.37 -1.70 9.44
C ASN A 102 1.85 -1.44 9.14
N LYS A 103 2.67 -1.09 10.14
CA LYS A 103 4.11 -0.81 9.93
C LYS A 103 4.89 -2.03 9.45
N ARG A 104 4.44 -3.24 9.80
CA ARG A 104 5.06 -4.51 9.41
C ARG A 104 3.95 -5.53 9.21
N VAL A 105 3.82 -6.03 7.99
CA VAL A 105 2.85 -7.04 7.59
C VAL A 105 3.61 -8.25 7.09
N VAL A 106 3.40 -9.40 7.69
CA VAL A 106 4.03 -10.66 7.27
C VAL A 106 3.01 -11.46 6.45
N CYS A 107 3.44 -11.97 5.31
CA CYS A 107 2.69 -12.90 4.49
C CYS A 107 2.73 -14.29 5.15
N ASP A 108 1.57 -14.81 5.51
CA ASP A 108 1.46 -16.08 6.24
C ASP A 108 1.91 -17.29 5.41
N TRP A 109 2.03 -17.13 4.09
CA TRP A 109 2.22 -18.22 3.14
C TRP A 109 3.67 -18.38 2.66
N THR A 110 4.47 -17.31 2.68
CA THR A 110 5.84 -17.32 2.14
C THR A 110 6.90 -16.82 3.10
N GLY A 111 6.53 -16.10 4.17
CA GLY A 111 7.48 -15.38 5.01
C GLY A 111 7.81 -13.98 4.51
N ALA A 112 7.35 -13.61 3.30
CA ALA A 112 7.54 -12.28 2.73
C ALA A 112 6.98 -11.20 3.66
N GLU A 113 7.67 -10.07 3.73
CA GLU A 113 7.35 -9.02 4.68
C GLU A 113 7.21 -7.67 3.99
N MET A 114 6.12 -6.97 4.25
CA MET A 114 5.91 -5.59 3.85
C MET A 114 6.16 -4.67 5.05
N ILE A 115 7.17 -3.81 4.94
CA ILE A 115 7.51 -2.78 5.92
C ILE A 115 7.06 -1.43 5.36
N ILE A 116 6.38 -0.63 6.18
CA ILE A 116 5.86 0.68 5.78
C ILE A 116 6.47 1.77 6.65
N GLU A 117 7.13 2.73 6.00
CA GLU A 117 7.69 3.91 6.65
C GLU A 117 6.94 5.18 6.23
N LEU A 118 6.51 5.98 7.21
CA LEU A 118 5.87 7.27 6.96
C LEU A 118 6.92 8.35 6.65
N LYS A 119 6.75 9.02 5.51
CA LYS A 119 7.56 10.17 5.09
C LYS A 119 6.70 11.43 5.04
N LYS A 120 7.34 12.58 4.80
CA LYS A 120 6.66 13.88 4.76
C LYS A 120 5.59 13.99 3.65
N MET A 121 5.85 13.34 2.51
CA MET A 121 5.00 13.44 1.31
C MET A 121 4.21 12.15 1.01
N GLY A 122 4.23 11.17 1.91
CA GLY A 122 3.64 9.85 1.65
C GLY A 122 4.33 8.72 2.41
N PHE A 123 4.61 7.60 1.72
CA PHE A 123 5.13 6.38 2.32
C PHE A 123 6.30 5.81 1.54
N ILE A 124 7.14 5.05 2.22
CA ILE A 124 8.01 4.07 1.60
C ILE A 124 7.50 2.69 2.00
N ILE A 125 7.37 1.81 1.03
CA ILE A 125 7.08 0.40 1.24
C ILE A 125 8.30 -0.40 0.82
N GLU A 126 8.78 -1.26 1.72
CA GLU A 126 9.80 -2.26 1.39
C GLU A 126 9.15 -3.64 1.48
N ILE A 127 9.27 -4.42 0.43
CA ILE A 127 8.83 -5.82 0.40
C ILE A 127 10.09 -6.68 0.38
N HIS A 128 10.25 -7.48 1.42
CA HIS A 128 11.38 -8.37 1.63
C HIS A 128 11.00 -9.78 1.20
N GLU A 129 11.94 -10.45 0.53
CA GLU A 129 11.79 -11.75 -0.14
C GLU A 129 10.92 -11.72 -1.41
N SER A 130 11.15 -12.69 -2.31
CA SER A 130 10.41 -12.86 -3.55
C SER A 130 8.88 -12.89 -3.29
N PRO A 131 8.15 -11.84 -3.66
CA PRO A 131 6.77 -11.70 -3.24
C PRO A 131 5.87 -12.59 -4.08
N SER A 132 5.40 -13.66 -3.48
CA SER A 132 4.16 -14.31 -3.88
C SER A 132 3.05 -13.86 -2.92
N TYR A 133 1.81 -13.77 -3.38
CA TYR A 133 0.64 -13.39 -2.56
C TYR A 133 0.53 -11.90 -2.21
N PHE A 134 0.69 -11.01 -3.20
CA PHE A 134 0.51 -9.57 -3.05
C PHE A 134 -0.90 -9.16 -2.59
N ASN A 135 -1.91 -10.04 -2.75
CA ASN A 135 -3.26 -9.76 -2.27
C ASN A 135 -3.31 -9.39 -0.78
N GLN A 136 -2.46 -10.00 0.06
CA GLN A 136 -2.45 -9.75 1.50
C GLN A 136 -1.91 -8.35 1.78
N PHE A 137 -0.87 -7.94 1.07
CA PHE A 137 -0.35 -6.58 1.15
C PHE A 137 -1.38 -5.56 0.64
N ILE A 138 -2.07 -5.83 -0.48
CA ILE A 138 -3.14 -4.96 -0.98
C ILE A 138 -4.28 -4.82 0.01
N GLN A 139 -4.68 -5.91 0.69
CA GLN A 139 -5.69 -5.86 1.74
C GLN A 139 -5.29 -4.87 2.85
N GLU A 140 -4.03 -4.92 3.29
CA GLU A 140 -3.51 -4.00 4.31
C GLU A 140 -3.41 -2.56 3.80
N LEU A 141 -2.99 -2.34 2.55
CA LEU A 141 -2.99 -1.01 1.93
C LEU A 141 -4.40 -0.39 1.86
N ILE A 142 -5.42 -1.20 1.58
CA ILE A 142 -6.82 -0.76 1.63
C ILE A 142 -7.21 -0.32 3.06
N GLN A 143 -6.76 -1.01 4.10
CA GLN A 143 -7.02 -0.60 5.49
C GLN A 143 -6.31 0.73 5.83
N ILE A 144 -5.07 0.89 5.39
CA ILE A 144 -4.32 2.14 5.56
C ILE A 144 -5.05 3.30 4.90
N ARG A 145 -5.48 3.15 3.64
CA ARG A 145 -6.25 4.18 2.92
C ARG A 145 -7.52 4.57 3.69
N LYS A 146 -8.30 3.60 4.15
CA LYS A 146 -9.52 3.85 4.95
C LYS A 146 -9.20 4.57 6.26
N LEU A 147 -8.06 4.27 6.89
CA LEU A 147 -7.62 4.97 8.09
C LEU A 147 -7.23 6.41 7.77
N LEU A 148 -6.47 6.66 6.69
CA LEU A 148 -6.13 8.02 6.24
C LEU A 148 -7.39 8.83 5.97
N ASP A 149 -8.38 8.27 5.27
CA ASP A 149 -9.67 8.93 5.01
C ASP A 149 -10.36 9.39 6.31
N ARG A 150 -10.38 8.52 7.33
CA ARG A 150 -10.96 8.86 8.64
C ARG A 150 -10.18 9.96 9.34
N LEU A 151 -8.85 9.92 9.27
CA LEU A 151 -7.98 10.94 9.86
C LEU A 151 -8.14 12.28 9.16
N LEU A 152 -8.33 12.30 7.84
CA LEU A 152 -8.57 13.53 7.07
C LEU A 152 -9.89 14.18 7.48
N VAL A 153 -10.97 13.39 7.61
CA VAL A 153 -12.26 13.89 8.11
C VAL A 153 -12.10 14.49 9.51
N TYR A 154 -11.32 13.84 10.38
CA TYR A 154 -11.03 14.34 11.72
C TYR A 154 -10.20 15.65 11.67
N ALA A 155 -9.20 15.74 10.80
CA ALA A 155 -8.41 16.94 10.57
C ALA A 155 -9.28 18.12 10.10
N GLN A 156 -10.18 17.88 9.14
CA GLN A 156 -11.12 18.87 8.63
C GLN A 156 -12.10 19.35 9.72
N TYR A 157 -12.60 18.44 10.55
CA TYR A 157 -13.44 18.79 11.70
C TYR A 157 -12.71 19.74 12.66
N LEU A 158 -11.45 19.46 12.97
CA LEU A 158 -10.62 20.32 13.84
C LEU A 158 -10.37 21.70 13.21
N LYS A 159 -10.19 21.78 11.88
CA LYS A 159 -10.03 23.05 11.14
C LYS A 159 -11.33 23.87 11.09
N GLY A 160 -12.50 23.21 10.96
CA GLY A 160 -13.77 23.88 10.66
C GLY A 160 -14.59 24.40 11.84
N ASN A 161 -14.38 23.92 13.08
CA ASN A 161 -15.33 24.19 14.15
C ASN A 161 -14.68 24.24 15.54
N ARG A 162 -14.51 25.42 16.17
CA ARG A 162 -14.03 25.65 17.58
C ARG A 162 -12.88 24.73 18.08
N GLY A 163 -12.16 24.06 17.18
CA GLY A 163 -11.19 22.98 17.44
C GLY A 163 -9.76 23.48 17.56
N ALA A 164 -9.53 24.78 17.32
CA ALA A 164 -8.24 25.44 17.56
C ALA A 164 -7.73 25.24 19.00
N ARG A 165 -8.61 25.08 19.99
CA ARG A 165 -8.24 24.74 21.38
C ARG A 165 -7.76 23.30 21.58
N TYR A 166 -8.15 22.37 20.70
CA TYR A 166 -7.74 20.95 20.77
C TYR A 166 -6.61 20.62 19.78
N ALA A 167 -6.50 21.32 18.65
CA ALA A 167 -5.40 21.15 17.70
C ALA A 167 -4.03 21.47 18.33
N ALA A 168 -3.97 22.48 19.23
CA ALA A 168 -2.75 22.79 20.00
C ALA A 168 -2.26 21.59 20.84
N PHE A 169 -3.16 20.74 21.33
CA PHE A 169 -2.81 19.56 22.15
C PHE A 169 -2.11 18.45 21.35
N TYR A 170 -2.24 18.45 20.02
CA TYR A 170 -1.65 17.42 19.14
C TYR A 170 -0.44 17.92 18.35
N CYS A 171 -0.15 19.23 18.38
CA CYS A 171 1.07 19.81 17.82
C CYS A 171 2.20 19.98 18.86
N GLU A 172 1.88 19.93 20.16
CA GLU A 172 2.83 20.17 21.27
C GLU A 172 3.27 18.90 22.04
N VAL A 173 3.15 17.70 21.46
CA VAL A 173 3.67 16.45 22.06
C VAL A 173 4.56 15.67 21.10
#